data_AF-A0AAV4AB46-F1
#
_entry.id   AF-A0AAV4AB46-F1
#
_cell.length_a   1.000
_cell.length_b   1.000
_cell.length_c   1.000
_cell.angle_alpha   90.00
_cell.angle_beta   90.00
_cell.angle_gamma   90.00
#
_symmetry.space_group_name_H-M   'P 1'
#
loop_
_entity.id
_entity.type
_entity.pdbx_description
1 polymer ?
#
loop_
_entity_poly.entity_id
_entity_poly.type
_entity_poly.pdbx_seq_one_letter_code
_entity_poly.pdbx_strand_id
1 'polypeptide(L)'
;MKHGKATGPDNISVELIEALEDFGIGKVTHLLNEIYDTGQIPTDLSKSIFIALPKKPGKILRSAAPSELFSLGANSKSHHTHTPNIQPYTANMKTCLHYP
;
A
#
# COMPACT_ATOMS: atom_id res chain seq x y z
N MET A 1 5.90 -5.27 -18.74
CA MET A 1 5.65 -5.51 -17.29
C MET A 1 4.59 -6.62 -17.18
N LYS A 2 3.96 -6.93 -16.02
CA LYS A 2 2.84 -7.89 -16.00
C LYS A 2 1.50 -7.15 -16.01
N HIS A 3 0.63 -7.50 -16.96
CA HIS A 3 -0.72 -6.94 -17.12
C HIS A 3 -1.69 -7.32 -16.00
N GLY A 4 -2.79 -6.55 -15.91
CA GLY A 4 -3.90 -6.84 -15.00
C GLY A 4 -3.52 -6.69 -13.52
N LYS A 5 -2.53 -5.85 -13.24
CA LYS A 5 -2.15 -5.46 -11.88
C LYS A 5 -2.92 -4.23 -11.45
N ALA A 6 -3.16 -4.12 -10.14
CA ALA A 6 -3.74 -2.92 -9.57
C ALA A 6 -2.82 -1.73 -9.82
N THR A 7 -3.41 -0.59 -10.18
CA THR A 7 -2.70 0.66 -10.39
C THR A 7 -2.22 1.25 -9.05
N GLY A 8 -1.17 2.06 -9.14
CA GLY A 8 -0.78 2.93 -8.02
C GLY A 8 -1.76 4.08 -7.81
N PRO A 9 -1.45 5.01 -6.88
CA PRO A 9 -2.29 6.18 -6.58
C PRO A 9 -2.56 7.07 -7.81
N ASP A 10 -1.62 7.09 -8.75
CA ASP A 10 -1.71 7.91 -9.96
C ASP A 10 -2.63 7.29 -11.03
N ASN A 11 -3.20 6.10 -10.78
CA ASN A 11 -4.11 5.39 -11.68
C ASN A 11 -3.53 5.09 -13.08
N ILE A 12 -2.20 5.05 -13.20
CA ILE A 12 -1.50 4.67 -14.43
C ILE A 12 -1.33 3.15 -14.45
N SER A 13 -1.90 2.50 -15.46
CA SER A 13 -1.78 1.06 -15.67
C SER A 13 -0.58 0.73 -16.56
N VAL A 14 -0.14 -0.53 -16.52
CA VAL A 14 0.96 -1.02 -17.36
C VAL A 14 0.61 -0.89 -18.85
N GLU A 15 -0.64 -1.19 -19.17
CA GLU A 15 -1.20 -1.13 -20.52
C GLU A 15 -1.12 0.30 -21.09
N LEU A 16 -1.35 1.31 -20.26
CA LEU A 16 -1.24 2.71 -20.66
C LEU A 16 0.22 3.10 -20.97
N ILE A 17 1.18 2.58 -20.20
CA ILE A 17 2.61 2.83 -20.43
C ILE A 17 3.06 2.14 -21.71
N GLU A 18 2.65 0.89 -21.92
CA GLU A 18 3.01 0.11 -23.11
C GLU A 18 2.37 0.70 -24.39
N ALA A 19 1.18 1.30 -24.31
CA ALA A 19 0.53 1.98 -25.43
C ALA A 19 1.25 3.24 -25.93
N LEU A 20 2.19 3.79 -25.15
CA LEU A 20 2.98 4.96 -25.56
C LEU A 20 4.20 4.61 -26.42
N GLU A 21 4.56 3.34 -26.51
CA GLU A 21 5.66 2.82 -27.36
C GLU A 21 6.93 3.70 -27.29
N ASP A 22 7.50 4.07 -28.44
CA ASP A 22 8.74 4.86 -28.54
C ASP A 22 8.63 6.25 -27.92
N PHE A 23 7.44 6.86 -27.98
CA PHE A 23 7.18 8.16 -27.36
C PHE A 23 7.31 8.07 -25.83
N GLY A 24 6.75 7.01 -25.24
CA GLY A 24 6.85 6.73 -23.82
C GLY A 24 8.30 6.54 -23.39
N ILE A 25 9.06 5.75 -24.15
CA ILE A 25 10.49 5.53 -23.89
C ILE A 25 11.25 6.86 -23.92
N GLY A 26 11.08 7.66 -24.98
CA GLY A 26 11.78 8.93 -25.12
C GLY A 26 11.51 9.90 -23.97
N LYS A 27 10.25 9.99 -23.51
CA LYS A 27 9.88 10.86 -22.39
C LYS A 27 10.44 10.39 -21.06
N VAL A 28 10.38 9.09 -20.77
CA VAL A 28 10.93 8.52 -19.54
C VAL A 28 12.45 8.68 -19.51
N THR A 29 13.13 8.38 -20.62
CA THR A 29 14.58 8.56 -20.72
C THR A 29 14.99 10.01 -20.53
N HIS A 30 14.29 10.96 -21.16
CA HIS A 30 14.59 12.38 -20.96
C HIS A 30 14.43 12.81 -19.49
N LEU A 31 13.34 12.43 -18.85
CA LEU A 31 13.08 12.75 -17.44
C LEU A 31 14.17 12.17 -16.52
N LEU A 32 14.57 10.93 -16.75
CA LEU A 32 15.62 10.29 -15.95
C LEU A 32 16.96 10.97 -16.16
N ASN A 33 17.33 11.30 -17.40
CA ASN A 33 18.56 12.02 -17.69
C ASN A 33 18.58 13.40 -17.02
N GLU A 34 17.46 14.12 -17.03
CA GLU A 34 17.34 15.41 -16.34
C GLU A 34 17.57 15.28 -14.83
N ILE A 35 17.04 14.23 -14.20
CA ILE A 35 17.30 13.95 -12.77
C ILE A 35 18.78 13.63 -12.53
N TYR A 36 19.41 12.85 -13.43
CA TYR A 36 20.83 12.51 -13.32
C TYR A 36 21.74 13.73 -13.49
N ASP A 37 21.46 14.58 -14.49
CA ASP A 37 22.28 15.75 -14.82
C ASP A 37 22.14 16.86 -13.75
N THR A 38 20.92 17.06 -13.24
CA THR A 38 20.66 18.07 -12.20
C THR A 38 21.02 17.59 -10.80
N GLY A 39 21.04 16.27 -10.56
CA GLY A 39 21.18 15.67 -9.24
C GLY A 39 19.99 15.91 -8.30
N GLN A 40 18.90 16.50 -8.79
CA GLN A 40 17.73 16.84 -7.99
C GLN A 40 16.68 15.75 -8.09
N ILE A 41 16.53 14.96 -7.03
CA ILE A 41 15.50 13.93 -6.96
C ILE A 41 14.16 14.59 -6.60
N PRO A 42 13.10 14.43 -7.43
CA PRO A 42 11.77 14.92 -7.11
C PRO A 42 11.26 14.36 -5.78
N THR A 43 10.59 15.20 -5.00
CA THR A 43 10.06 14.84 -3.68
C THR A 43 9.11 13.64 -3.74
N ASP A 44 8.38 13.46 -4.85
CA ASP A 44 7.45 12.34 -5.01
C ASP A 44 8.17 11.00 -5.21
N LEU A 45 9.33 11.00 -5.88
CA LEU A 45 10.19 9.81 -5.96
C LEU A 45 10.86 9.48 -4.61
N SER A 46 10.86 10.42 -3.67
CA SER A 46 11.39 10.23 -2.32
C SER A 46 10.36 9.63 -1.35
N LYS A 47 9.10 9.43 -1.78
CA LYS A 47 8.02 8.86 -0.97
C LYS A 47 7.80 7.39 -1.31
N SER A 48 7.46 6.58 -0.31
CA SER A 48 7.19 5.14 -0.48
C SER A 48 5.82 4.76 0.07
N ILE A 49 5.11 3.88 -0.63
CA ILE A 49 3.82 3.33 -0.23
C ILE A 49 3.97 1.83 0.04
N PHE A 50 3.57 1.40 1.24
CA PHE A 50 3.65 0.00 1.65
C PHE A 50 2.26 -0.62 1.71
N ILE A 51 2.03 -1.66 0.90
CA ILE A 51 0.81 -2.47 0.94
C ILE A 51 1.14 -3.78 1.65
N ALA A 52 0.63 -3.95 2.87
CA ALA A 52 0.82 -5.18 3.64
C ALA A 52 0.05 -6.33 2.99
N LEU A 53 0.77 -7.34 2.51
CA LEU A 53 0.17 -8.57 2.00
C LEU A 53 0.28 -9.68 3.06
N PRO A 54 -0.83 -10.35 3.42
CA PRO A 54 -0.81 -11.43 4.38
C PRO A 54 -0.10 -12.65 3.79
N LYS A 55 0.87 -13.20 4.53
CA LYS A 55 1.55 -14.44 4.17
C LYS A 55 0.60 -15.63 4.48
N LYS A 56 0.33 -16.48 3.50
CA LYS A 56 -0.60 -17.63 3.64
C LYS A 56 0.01 -18.78 4.45
N PRO A 57 -0.78 -19.57 5.21
CA PRO A 57 -1.67 -20.59 4.62
C PRO A 57 -3.12 -20.48 5.15
N GLY A 58 -4.10 -20.28 4.26
CA GLY A 58 -5.52 -20.13 4.64
C GLY A 58 -5.99 -18.67 4.65
N LYS A 59 -6.29 -18.17 3.46
CA LYS A 59 -6.57 -16.77 3.12
C LYS A 59 -7.89 -16.29 3.71
N ILE A 60 -7.94 -15.15 4.42
CA ILE A 60 -9.04 -14.18 4.25
C ILE A 60 -8.52 -12.75 4.50
N LEU A 61 -8.38 -11.95 3.44
CA LEU A 61 -8.65 -10.51 3.54
C LEU A 61 -9.94 -10.28 2.77
N ARG A 62 -11.06 -10.29 3.49
CA ARG A 62 -12.29 -9.69 3.01
C ARG A 62 -12.03 -8.20 3.09
N SER A 63 -12.02 -7.54 1.95
CA SER A 63 -12.18 -6.09 1.88
C SER A 63 -13.53 -5.76 2.51
N ALA A 64 -13.55 -5.50 3.81
CA ALA A 64 -14.71 -4.92 4.45
C ALA A 64 -14.78 -3.46 3.99
N ALA A 65 -15.72 -3.17 3.08
CA ALA A 65 -16.21 -1.82 2.95
C ALA A 65 -16.78 -1.40 4.32
N PRO A 66 -16.51 -0.19 4.82
CA PRO A 66 -16.92 0.25 6.16
C PRO A 66 -18.45 0.43 6.33
N SER A 67 -19.28 0.04 5.36
CA SER A 67 -20.73 0.25 5.36
C SER A 67 -21.58 -0.92 5.90
N GLU A 68 -21.02 -2.10 6.21
CA GLU A 68 -21.81 -3.29 6.58
C GLU A 68 -21.73 -3.71 8.07
N LEU A 69 -21.32 -2.83 8.99
CA LEU A 69 -21.23 -3.16 10.43
C LEU A 69 -22.42 -2.71 11.30
N PHE A 70 -23.55 -2.26 10.71
CA PHE A 70 -24.65 -1.69 11.50
C PHE A 70 -25.98 -2.46 11.50
N SER A 71 -26.05 -3.72 11.07
CA SER A 71 -27.34 -4.45 11.18
C SER A 71 -27.14 -5.95 11.40
N LEU A 72 -27.93 -6.50 12.34
CA LEU A 72 -27.87 -7.83 13.00
C LEU A 72 -27.01 -7.80 14.27
N GLY A 73 -27.53 -7.47 15.46
CA GLY A 73 -28.91 -7.61 15.93
C GLY A 73 -29.22 -9.06 16.31
N ALA A 74 -29.01 -9.38 17.59
CA ALA A 74 -29.57 -10.49 18.38
C ALA A 74 -29.28 -11.95 17.99
N ASN A 75 -28.46 -12.65 18.78
CA ASN A 75 -28.87 -13.93 19.40
C ASN A 75 -27.97 -14.32 20.59
N SER A 76 -28.60 -14.63 21.72
CA SER A 76 -28.02 -15.19 22.93
C SER A 76 -27.51 -16.62 22.70
N LYS A 77 -26.33 -16.96 23.24
CA LYS A 77 -26.07 -18.21 23.98
C LYS A 77 -24.63 -18.24 24.49
N SER A 78 -24.53 -18.52 25.79
CA SER A 78 -23.33 -18.59 26.62
C SER A 78 -22.39 -19.73 26.21
N HIS A 79 -21.11 -19.43 26.03
CA HIS A 79 -20.02 -20.36 26.33
C HIS A 79 -18.81 -19.55 26.81
N HIS A 80 -18.28 -19.94 27.97
CA HIS A 80 -17.10 -19.37 28.60
C HIS A 80 -15.87 -19.63 27.72
N THR A 81 -15.34 -18.59 27.06
CA THR A 81 -13.98 -18.63 26.48
C THR A 81 -13.28 -17.31 26.77
N HIS A 82 -12.11 -17.44 27.39
CA HIS A 82 -11.20 -16.38 27.81
C HIS A 82 -10.89 -15.40 26.66
N THR A 83 -11.34 -14.15 26.78
CA THR A 83 -11.02 -13.06 25.84
C THR A 83 -9.59 -12.56 26.08
N PRO A 84 -8.67 -12.57 25.10
CA PRO A 84 -7.45 -11.79 25.22
C PRO A 84 -7.79 -10.31 25.05
N ASN A 85 -7.38 -9.52 26.04
CA ASN A 85 -7.46 -8.06 26.08
C ASN A 85 -6.60 -7.48 24.95
N ILE A 86 -7.22 -7.03 23.85
CA ILE A 86 -6.53 -6.28 22.80
C ILE A 86 -6.48 -4.81 23.26
N GLN A 87 -5.41 -4.46 23.96
CA GLN A 87 -5.03 -3.05 24.15
C GLN A 87 -4.49 -2.50 22.82
N PRO A 88 -4.94 -1.32 22.35
CA PRO A 88 -4.37 -0.71 21.16
C PRO A 88 -2.92 -0.27 21.44
N TYR A 89 -1.97 -0.79 20.66
CA TYR A 89 -0.57 -0.38 20.74
C TYR A 89 -0.41 1.01 20.12
N THR A 90 -0.24 2.04 20.95
CA THR A 90 0.24 3.35 20.53
C THR A 90 1.77 3.31 20.45
N ALA A 91 2.31 3.20 19.24
CA ALA A 91 3.76 3.30 19.03
C ALA A 91 4.22 4.75 19.27
N ASN A 92 4.89 4.99 20.41
CA ASN A 92 5.52 6.26 20.74
C ASN A 92 6.82 6.41 19.94
N MET A 93 6.92 7.39 19.03
CA MET A 93 8.11 7.71 18.21
C MET A 93 9.24 8.38 19.02
N LYS A 94 9.64 7.80 20.16
CA LYS A 94 10.80 8.27 20.92
C LYS A 94 11.73 7.11 21.26
N THR A 95 12.53 6.68 20.29
CA THR A 95 13.88 6.08 20.49
C THR A 95 14.45 5.61 19.15
N CYS A 96 14.77 6.54 18.25
CA CYS A 96 15.64 6.25 17.10
C CYS A 96 16.59 7.45 16.87
N LEU A 97 17.27 7.90 17.93
CA LEU A 97 18.43 8.77 17.82
C LEU A 97 19.50 8.27 18.79
N HIS A 98 20.15 7.18 18.39
CA HIS A 98 21.52 6.92 18.80
C HIS A 98 22.16 5.99 17.79
N TYR A 99 23.11 6.52 17.03
CA TYR A 99 24.12 5.71 16.37
C TYR A 99 25.48 6.38 16.63
N PRO A 100 26.52 5.60 16.98
CA PRO A 100 27.85 6.11 17.29
C PRO A 100 28.56 6.73 16.08
#